data_AF-A0A920B8T0-F1
#
_entry.id   AF-A0A920B8T0-F1
#
_cell.length_a   1.000
_cell.length_b   1.000
_cell.length_c   1.000
_cell.angle_alpha   90.00
_cell.angle_beta   90.00
_cell.angle_gamma   90.00
#
_symmetry.space_group_name_H-M   'P 1'
#
loop_
_entity.id
_entity.type
_entity.pdbx_description
1 polymer ?
#
loop_
_entity_poly.entity_id
_entity_poly.type
_entity_poly.pdbx_seq_one_letter_code
_entity_poly.pdbx_strand_id
1 'polypeptide(L)'
;MKLILEIGNSSTKLAVYNGFKISNINYLENIDNSRFLVNLNNIIKNLVLKKPNINQIVISYVNRKIMTKIKKNLINKFPNLKLNILKRKI
;
A
#
# COMPACT_ATOMS: atom_id res chain seq x y z
N MET A 1 -11.16 7.62 4.86
CA MET A 1 -9.94 7.90 4.06
C MET A 1 -9.37 6.59 3.53
N LYS A 2 -8.64 6.61 2.42
CA LYS A 2 -8.08 5.41 1.79
C LYS A 2 -6.57 5.55 1.68
N LEU A 3 -5.85 4.46 1.93
CA LEU A 3 -4.46 4.35 1.51
C LEU A 3 -4.44 3.76 0.10
N ILE A 4 -3.76 4.41 -0.82
CA ILE A 4 -3.56 3.96 -2.20
C ILE A 4 -2.15 3.38 -2.32
N LEU A 5 -2.04 2.15 -2.81
CA LEU A 5 -0.78 1.51 -3.20
C LEU A 5 -0.80 1.29 -4.71
N GLU A 6 0.16 1.85 -5.42
CA GLU A 6 0.38 1.58 -6.84
C GLU A 6 1.68 0.78 -7.00
N ILE A 7 1.58 -0.48 -7.39
CA ILE A 7 2.69 -1.41 -7.47
C ILE A 7 3.19 -1.48 -8.91
N GLY A 8 4.27 -0.75 -9.18
CA GLY A 8 5.03 -0.80 -10.42
C GLY A 8 5.98 -1.99 -10.49
N ASN A 9 6.76 -2.06 -11.57
CA ASN A 9 7.82 -3.06 -11.71
C ASN A 9 8.97 -2.77 -10.73
N SER A 10 9.50 -1.55 -10.76
CA SER A 10 10.69 -1.17 -9.99
C SER A 10 10.38 -0.47 -8.66
N SER A 11 9.19 0.12 -8.52
CA SER A 11 8.80 0.83 -7.31
C SER A 11 7.32 0.66 -6.97
N THR A 12 6.99 0.90 -5.71
CA THR A 12 5.64 0.98 -5.19
C THR A 12 5.40 2.37 -4.64
N LYS A 13 4.38 3.05 -5.16
CA LYS A 13 3.92 4.35 -4.64
C LYS A 13 2.86 4.14 -3.57
N LEU A 14 2.95 4.91 -2.51
CA LEU A 14 1.95 4.99 -1.45
C LEU A 14 1.42 6.41 -1.35
N ALA A 15 0.11 6.56 -1.20
CA ALA A 15 -0.48 7.87 -0.95
C ALA A 15 -1.77 7.75 -0.13
N VAL A 16 -2.13 8.82 0.57
CA VAL A 16 -3.39 8.91 1.30
C VAL A 16 -4.38 9.75 0.52
N TYR A 17 -5.57 9.21 0.26
CA TYR A 17 -6.68 9.91 -0.37
C TYR A 17 -7.82 10.11 0.63
N ASN A 18 -8.26 11.36 0.80
CA ASN A 18 -9.35 11.70 1.72
C ASN A 18 -10.73 11.81 1.06
N GLY A 19 -10.84 11.60 -0.26
CA GLY A 19 -12.06 11.84 -1.03
C GLY A 19 -12.00 13.10 -1.91
N PHE A 20 -11.09 14.02 -1.62
CA PHE A 20 -10.92 15.27 -2.36
C PHE A 20 -9.48 15.49 -2.81
N LYS A 21 -8.50 15.15 -1.97
CA LYS A 21 -7.07 15.41 -2.17
C LYS A 21 -6.22 14.19 -1.85
N ILE A 22 -5.11 14.09 -2.59
CA ILE A 22 -4.01 13.14 -2.36
C ILE A 22 -2.94 13.83 -1.51
N SER A 23 -2.42 13.13 -0.50
CA SER A 23 -1.37 13.60 0.40
C SER A 23 -0.45 12.45 0.85
N ASN A 24 0.63 12.78 1.57
CA ASN A 24 1.58 11.81 2.13
C ASN A 24 2.10 10.80 1.09
N ILE A 25 2.53 11.31 -0.06
CA ILE A 25 3.07 10.49 -1.14
C ILE A 25 4.45 9.98 -0.72
N ASN A 26 4.64 8.67 -0.79
CA ASN A 26 5.90 7.98 -0.56
C ASN A 26 6.19 7.03 -1.72
N TYR A 27 7.47 6.80 -1.99
CA TYR A 27 7.93 5.82 -2.97
C TYR A 27 8.87 4.83 -2.30
N LEU A 28 8.68 3.55 -2.60
CA LEU A 28 9.53 2.46 -2.14
C LEU A 28 10.04 1.70 -3.34
N GLU A 29 11.35 1.45 -3.38
CA GLU A 29 11.94 0.59 -4.40
C GLU A 29 11.67 -0.88 -4.12
N ASN A 30 11.48 -1.66 -5.19
CA ASN A 30 11.11 -3.07 -5.16
C ASN A 30 12.35 -4.01 -5.18
N ILE A 31 13.46 -3.62 -4.55
CA ILE A 31 14.79 -4.23 -4.81
C ILE A 31 15.15 -5.36 -3.82
N ASP A 32 14.53 -5.42 -2.64
CA ASP A 32 14.72 -6.48 -1.64
C ASP A 32 13.41 -6.77 -0.91
N ASN A 33 12.86 -7.98 -1.06
CA ASN A 33 11.54 -8.32 -0.53
C ASN A 33 11.44 -8.17 1.00
N SER A 34 12.51 -8.43 1.75
CA SER A 34 12.46 -8.41 3.21
C SER A 34 12.44 -6.96 3.73
N ARG A 35 13.42 -6.16 3.31
CA ARG A 35 13.55 -4.75 3.66
C ARG A 35 12.38 -3.92 3.11
N PHE A 36 11.93 -4.22 1.90
CA PHE A 36 10.77 -3.59 1.28
C PHE A 36 9.52 -3.74 2.15
N LEU A 37 9.20 -4.95 2.60
CA LEU A 37 8.00 -5.20 3.41
C LEU A 37 8.09 -4.55 4.79
N VAL A 38 9.28 -4.51 5.41
CA VAL A 38 9.50 -3.80 6.68
C VAL A 38 9.23 -2.30 6.52
N ASN A 39 9.82 -1.67 5.50
CA ASN A 39 9.63 -0.24 5.22
C ASN A 39 8.16 0.08 4.89
N LEU A 40 7.53 -0.76 4.07
CA LEU A 40 6.10 -0.67 3.75
C LEU A 40 5.25 -0.68 5.03
N ASN A 41 5.49 -1.65 5.92
CA ASN A 41 4.75 -1.77 7.17
C ASN A 41 4.94 -0.55 8.07
N ASN A 42 6.16 -0.04 8.19
CA ASN A 42 6.45 1.14 9.00
C ASN A 42 5.73 2.38 8.50
N ILE A 43 5.72 2.61 7.17
CA ILE A 43 4.99 3.72 6.57
C ILE A 43 3.50 3.59 6.83
N ILE A 44 2.91 2.42 6.58
CA ILE A 44 1.47 2.19 6.78
C ILE A 44 1.09 2.39 8.24
N LYS A 45 1.85 1.81 9.17
CA LYS A 45 1.62 1.97 10.61
C LYS A 45 1.63 3.44 11.01
N ASN A 46 2.65 4.20 10.57
CA ASN A 46 2.76 5.62 10.86
C ASN A 46 1.60 6.44 10.26
N LEU A 47 1.14 6.11 9.05
CA LEU A 47 0.03 6.79 8.41
C LEU A 47 -1.29 6.51 9.12
N VAL A 48 -1.56 5.26 9.47
CA VAL A 48 -2.79 4.86 10.19
C VAL A 48 -2.83 5.49 11.58
N LEU A 49 -1.71 5.51 12.31
CA LEU A 49 -1.62 6.17 13.62
C LEU A 49 -1.90 7.68 13.53
N LYS A 50 -1.33 8.36 12.54
CA LYS A 50 -1.52 9.81 12.36
C LYS A 50 -2.87 10.18 11.75
N LYS A 51 -3.58 9.22 11.14
CA LYS A 51 -4.81 9.44 10.39
C LYS A 51 -5.81 8.31 10.71
N PRO A 52 -6.50 8.38 11.85
CA PRO A 52 -7.36 7.29 12.34
C PRO A 52 -8.51 6.94 11.38
N ASN A 53 -8.88 7.85 10.48
CA ASN A 53 -9.96 7.64 9.51
C ASN A 53 -9.53 6.81 8.28
N ILE A 54 -8.31 6.28 8.24
CA ILE A 54 -7.89 5.30 7.20
C ILE A 54 -8.47 3.94 7.58
N ASN A 55 -9.44 3.46 6.80
CA ASN A 55 -10.13 2.19 7.04
C ASN A 55 -9.96 1.16 5.91
N GLN A 56 -9.26 1.53 4.84
CA GLN A 56 -9.07 0.67 3.69
C GLN A 56 -7.76 0.96 2.95
N ILE A 57 -7.24 -0.08 2.33
CA ILE A 57 -6.10 -0.04 1.42
C ILE A 57 -6.62 -0.43 0.03
N VAL A 58 -6.44 0.45 -0.94
CA VAL A 58 -6.73 0.21 -2.35
C VAL A 58 -5.41 -0.03 -3.06
N ILE A 59 -5.31 -1.15 -3.77
CA ILE A 59 -4.07 -1.55 -4.43
C ILE A 59 -4.31 -1.67 -5.93
N SER A 60 -3.54 -0.95 -6.73
CA SER A 60 -3.38 -1.15 -8.17
C SER A 60 -2.00 -1.74 -8.44
N TYR A 61 -1.88 -2.58 -9.48
CA TYR A 61 -0.62 -3.27 -9.75
C TYR A 61 -0.42 -3.60 -11.22
N VAL A 62 0.85 -3.62 -11.61
CA VAL A 62 1.33 -4.28 -12.84
C VAL A 62 2.23 -5.47 -12.50
N ASN A 63 2.98 -5.42 -11.39
CA ASN A 63 3.83 -6.52 -10.93
C ASN A 63 3.06 -7.49 -10.02
N ARG A 64 2.56 -8.60 -10.59
CA ARG A 64 1.78 -9.62 -9.87
C ARG A 64 2.56 -10.34 -8.76
N LYS A 65 3.87 -10.57 -8.95
CA LYS A 65 4.72 -11.26 -7.96
C LYS A 65 4.81 -10.45 -6.67
N ILE A 66 5.08 -9.15 -6.79
CA ILE A 66 5.17 -8.23 -5.65
C ILE A 66 3.81 -8.05 -4.99
N MET A 67 2.76 -7.83 -5.79
CA MET A 67 1.38 -7.71 -5.29
C MET A 67 0.99 -8.88 -4.39
N THR A 68 1.27 -10.11 -4.82
CA THR A 68 0.91 -11.31 -4.04
C THR A 68 1.58 -11.31 -2.65
N LYS A 69 2.85 -10.89 -2.59
CA LYS A 69 3.60 -10.75 -1.33
C LYS A 69 3.04 -9.64 -0.45
N ILE A 70 2.80 -8.46 -1.03
CA ILE A 70 2.20 -7.33 -0.31
C ILE A 70 0.84 -7.73 0.27
N LYS A 71 -0.04 -8.33 -0.54
CA LYS A 71 -1.37 -8.78 -0.09
C LYS A 71 -1.26 -9.69 1.14
N LYS A 72 -0.43 -10.73 1.09
CA LYS A 72 -0.24 -11.66 2.20
C LYS A 72 0.27 -10.94 3.46
N ASN A 73 1.24 -10.05 3.31
CA ASN A 73 1.79 -9.28 4.42
C ASN A 73 0.75 -8.32 5.05
N LEU A 74 -0.05 -7.62 4.23
CA LEU A 74 -1.03 -6.65 4.71
C LEU A 74 -2.20 -7.31 5.45
N ILE A 75 -2.71 -8.45 4.96
CA ILE A 75 -3.78 -9.21 5.64
C ILE A 75 -3.35 -9.57 7.07
N ASN A 76 -2.09 -9.97 7.24
CA ASN A 76 -1.56 -10.41 8.54
C ASN A 76 -1.26 -9.23 9.48
N LYS A 77 -0.73 -8.11 8.95
CA LYS A 77 -0.26 -6.98 9.77
C LYS A 77 -1.35 -5.94 10.06
N PHE A 78 -2.34 -5.82 9.20
CA PHE A 78 -3.39 -4.81 9.29
C PHE A 78 -4.78 -5.42 9.07
N PRO A 79 -5.22 -6.37 9.92
CA PRO A 79 -6.49 -7.08 9.74
C PRO A 79 -7.71 -6.13 9.81
N ASN A 80 -7.57 -4.99 10.48
CA ASN A 80 -8.63 -3.99 10.63
C ASN A 80 -8.84 -3.13 9.38
N LEU A 81 -7.98 -3.22 8.36
CA LEU A 81 -8.09 -2.44 7.13
C LEU A 81 -8.68 -3.29 6.00
N LYS A 82 -9.76 -2.80 5.39
CA LYS A 82 -10.35 -3.45 4.22
C LYS A 82 -9.38 -3.37 3.04
N LEU A 83 -9.04 -4.51 2.44
CA LEU A 83 -8.20 -4.58 1.24
C LEU A 83 -9.07 -4.62 -0.02
N ASN A 84 -8.87 -3.66 -0.92
CA ASN A 84 -9.50 -3.62 -2.23
C ASN A 84 -8.41 -3.68 -3.32
N ILE A 85 -8.52 -4.65 -4.23
CA ILE A 85 -7.50 -4.92 -5.25
C ILE A 85 -8.09 -4.63 -6.62
N LEU A 86 -7.53 -3.63 -7.30
CA LEU A 86 -7.88 -3.24 -8.65
C LEU A 86 -6.85 -3.83 -9.61
N LYS A 87 -7.26 -4.86 -10.37
CA LYS A 87 -6.43 -5.38 -11.46
C LYS A 87 -6.42 -4.35 -12.58
N ARG A 88 -5.25 -3.82 -12.91
CA ARG A 88 -5.09 -2.98 -14.11
C ARG A 88 -5.28 -3.90 -15.32
N LYS A 89 -6.34 -3.67 -16.12
CA LYS A 89 -6.44 -4.27 -17.45
C LYS A 89 -5.35 -3.58 -18.29
N ILE A 90 -4.31 -4.33 -18.61
CA ILE A 90 -3.36 -3.99 -19.68
C ILE A 90 -3.91 -4.68 -20.92
#